data_AF-A0A6N3H6Z9-F1
#
_entry.id   AF-A0A6N3H6Z9-F1
#
_cell.length_a   1.000
_cell.length_b   1.000
_cell.length_c   1.000
_cell.angle_alpha   90.00
_cell.angle_beta   90.00
_cell.angle_gamma   90.00
#
_symmetry.space_group_name_H-M   'P 1'
#
loop_
_entity.id
_entity.type
_entity.pdbx_description
1 polymer ?
#
loop_
_entity_poly.entity_id
_entity_poly.type
_entity_poly.pdbx_seq_one_letter_code
_entity_poly.pdbx_strand_id
1 'polypeptide(L)'
;MNESKAIKIIKQEMGWESKSSTLRAFEEAIKALEEVQQYRAISTTEECRAAMGKQTAKRPRIMGNAMICPSCPRCFKSASPTYCPSCGQMIDWGNEE
;
A
#
# COMPACT_ATOMS: atom_id res chain seq x y z
N MET A 1 -6.62 -24.08 3.15
CA MET A 1 -5.28 -24.19 2.51
C MET A 1 -4.79 -22.78 2.21
N ASN A 2 -3.51 -22.46 2.41
CA ASN A 2 -2.93 -21.14 2.06
C ASN A 2 -1.86 -21.31 0.97
N GLU A 3 -1.44 -20.22 0.34
CA GLU A 3 -0.53 -20.22 -0.81
C GLU A 3 0.80 -20.93 -0.49
N SER A 4 1.35 -20.71 0.71
CA SER A 4 2.59 -21.37 1.15
C SER A 4 2.43 -22.89 1.28
N LYS A 5 1.29 -23.36 1.81
CA LYS A 5 0.97 -24.80 1.89
C LYS A 5 0.74 -25.40 0.49
N ALA A 6 0.09 -24.67 -0.41
CA ALA A 6 -0.14 -25.10 -1.79
C ALA A 6 1.18 -25.26 -2.56
N ILE A 7 2.09 -24.27 -2.48
CA ILE A 7 3.43 -24.34 -3.10
C ILE A 7 4.22 -25.54 -2.58
N LYS A 8 4.16 -25.83 -1.28
CA LYS A 8 4.87 -26.97 -0.67
C LYS A 8 4.37 -28.32 -1.21
N ILE A 9 3.06 -28.48 -1.34
CA ILE A 9 2.45 -29.69 -1.90
C ILE A 9 2.85 -29.84 -3.37
N ILE A 10 2.72 -28.79 -4.17
CA ILE A 10 3.09 -28.82 -5.60
C ILE A 10 4.55 -29.21 -5.78
N LYS A 11 5.48 -28.62 -5.01
CA LYS A 11 6.91 -28.97 -5.05
C LYS A 11 7.17 -30.43 -4.66
N GLN A 12 6.40 -30.95 -3.72
CA GLN A 12 6.49 -32.36 -3.34
C GLN A 12 6.05 -33.25 -4.50
N GLU A 13 4.89 -33.00 -5.13
CA GLU A 13 4.39 -33.76 -6.28
C GLU A 13 5.35 -33.71 -7.50
N MET A 14 5.92 -32.55 -7.80
CA MET A 14 6.92 -32.39 -8.88
C MET A 14 8.15 -33.29 -8.70
N GLY A 15 8.52 -33.63 -7.46
CA GLY A 15 9.67 -34.50 -7.18
C GLY A 15 9.48 -35.96 -7.60
N TRP A 16 8.24 -36.39 -7.85
CA TRP A 16 7.91 -37.77 -8.23
C TRP A 16 7.56 -37.91 -9.72
N GLU A 17 7.37 -36.79 -10.43
CA GLU A 17 6.86 -36.78 -11.80
C GLU A 17 7.98 -36.60 -12.84
N SER A 18 8.13 -37.55 -13.76
CA SER A 18 9.26 -37.61 -14.73
C SER A 18 9.02 -36.92 -16.08
N LYS A 19 7.87 -36.24 -16.35
CA LYS A 19 7.57 -35.74 -17.71
C LYS A 19 6.99 -34.31 -17.81
N SER A 20 7.21 -33.77 -19.01
CA SER A 20 7.55 -32.39 -19.38
C SER A 20 6.43 -31.33 -19.38
N SER A 21 5.14 -31.68 -19.35
CA SER A 21 4.04 -30.69 -19.47
C SER A 21 3.38 -30.34 -18.14
N THR A 22 3.27 -31.30 -17.22
CA THR A 22 2.75 -31.08 -15.85
C THR A 22 3.72 -30.27 -15.00
N LEU A 23 5.03 -30.51 -15.14
CA LEU A 23 6.06 -29.68 -14.49
C LEU A 23 5.94 -28.20 -14.86
N ARG A 24 5.74 -27.89 -16.14
CA ARG A 24 5.60 -26.50 -16.60
C ARG A 24 4.34 -25.83 -16.06
N ALA A 25 3.23 -26.56 -16.00
CA ALA A 25 1.98 -26.07 -15.40
C ALA A 25 2.14 -25.81 -13.89
N PHE A 26 2.89 -26.67 -13.18
CA PHE A 26 3.20 -26.48 -11.76
C PHE A 26 4.15 -25.30 -11.51
N GLU A 27 5.14 -25.09 -12.37
CA GLU A 27 6.02 -23.90 -12.32
C GLU A 27 5.22 -22.61 -12.52
N GLU A 28 4.33 -22.56 -13.52
CA GLU A 28 3.44 -21.42 -13.75
C GLU A 28 2.49 -21.18 -12.56
N ALA A 29 1.94 -22.26 -11.97
CA ALA A 29 1.08 -22.16 -10.80
C ALA A 29 1.84 -21.64 -9.56
N ILE A 30 3.07 -22.10 -9.33
CA ILE A 30 3.92 -21.61 -8.24
C ILE A 30 4.21 -20.12 -8.46
N LYS A 31 4.59 -19.73 -9.67
CA LYS A 31 4.90 -18.33 -9.99
C LYS A 31 3.71 -17.41 -9.74
N ALA A 32 2.51 -17.81 -10.18
CA ALA A 32 1.28 -17.05 -9.93
C ALA A 32 0.97 -16.91 -8.43
N LEU A 33 1.19 -17.98 -7.64
CA LEU A 33 0.99 -17.94 -6.18
C LEU A 33 2.03 -17.04 -5.49
N GLU A 34 3.28 -17.04 -5.95
CA GLU A 34 4.34 -16.16 -5.45
C GLU A 34 4.04 -14.68 -5.78
N GLU A 35 3.57 -14.39 -7.00
CA GLU A 35 3.12 -13.05 -7.38
C GLU A 35 1.96 -12.58 -6.50
N VAL A 36 0.95 -13.43 -6.27
CA VAL A 36 -0.16 -13.10 -5.36
C VAL A 36 0.32 -12.88 -3.92
N GLN A 37 1.29 -13.66 -3.43
CA GLN A 37 1.90 -13.43 -2.13
C GLN A 37 2.63 -12.08 -2.06
N GLN A 38 3.39 -11.72 -3.10
CA GLN A 38 4.07 -10.44 -3.20
C GLN A 38 3.05 -9.29 -3.25
N TYR A 39 2.00 -9.39 -4.04
CA TYR A 39 0.90 -8.41 -4.07
C TYR A 39 0.23 -8.27 -2.71
N ARG A 40 -0.01 -9.36 -1.98
CA ARG A 40 -0.59 -9.31 -0.62
C ARG A 40 0.37 -8.75 0.42
N ALA A 41 1.68 -8.98 0.26
CA ALA A 41 2.71 -8.42 1.11
C ALA A 41 2.87 -6.90 0.88
N ILE A 42 2.80 -6.47 -0.39
CA ILE A 42 2.85 -5.04 -0.79
C ILE A 42 1.53 -4.34 -0.46
N SER A 43 0.37 -4.97 -0.67
CA SER A 43 -0.93 -4.49 -0.17
C SER A 43 -1.05 -4.75 1.33
N THR A 44 0.04 -4.53 2.07
CA THR A 44 -0.03 -4.35 3.50
C THR A 44 -1.07 -3.27 3.71
N THR A 45 -2.12 -3.65 4.44
CA THR A 45 -3.18 -2.76 4.89
C THR A 45 -2.67 -1.40 5.37
N GLU A 46 -1.40 -1.28 5.75
CA GLU A 46 -0.68 -0.07 6.11
C GLU A 46 -0.58 0.99 5.01
N GLU A 47 -0.29 0.68 3.74
CA GLU A 47 -0.25 1.72 2.69
C GLU A 47 -1.64 2.26 2.40
N CYS A 48 -2.64 1.36 2.31
CA CYS A 48 -4.05 1.74 2.19
C CYS A 48 -4.54 2.50 3.44
N ARG A 49 -4.16 2.06 4.65
CA ARG A 49 -4.52 2.71 5.92
C ARG A 49 -3.83 4.06 6.07
N ALA A 50 -2.59 4.21 5.59
CA ALA A 50 -1.87 5.49 5.55
C ALA A 50 -2.51 6.44 4.54
N ALA A 51 -2.93 5.96 3.37
CA ALA A 51 -3.68 6.74 2.39
C ALA A 51 -5.04 7.18 2.96
N MET A 52 -5.79 6.28 3.60
CA MET A 52 -7.04 6.63 4.31
C MET A 52 -6.79 7.64 5.43
N GLY A 53 -5.71 7.49 6.19
CA GLY A 53 -5.33 8.44 7.24
C GLY A 53 -5.00 9.85 6.70
N LYS A 54 -4.51 9.96 5.46
CA LYS A 54 -4.29 11.24 4.78
C LYS A 54 -5.59 11.87 4.26
N GLN A 55 -6.65 11.08 4.05
CA GLN A 55 -7.98 11.61 3.71
C GLN A 55 -8.70 12.19 4.92
N THR A 56 -8.38 11.75 6.15
CA THR A 56 -8.91 12.38 7.36
C THR A 56 -8.32 13.79 7.48
N ALA A 57 -9.16 14.82 7.39
CA ALA A 57 -8.71 16.21 7.46
C ALA A 57 -8.05 16.53 8.81
N LYS A 58 -6.93 17.26 8.76
CA LYS A 58 -6.19 17.69 9.95
C LYS A 58 -5.92 19.17 9.90
N ARG A 59 -6.03 19.83 11.05
CA ARG A 59 -5.74 21.26 11.17
C ARG A 59 -4.26 21.56 10.95
N PRO A 60 -3.90 22.58 10.15
CA PRO A 60 -2.53 22.97 9.94
C PRO A 60 -1.94 23.63 11.19
N ARG A 61 -0.62 23.58 11.34
CA ARG A 61 0.10 24.32 12.39
C ARG A 61 0.40 25.73 11.87
N ILE A 62 -0.01 26.75 12.61
CA ILE A 62 0.21 28.15 12.24
C ILE A 62 1.26 28.74 13.19
N MET A 63 2.38 29.22 12.63
CA MET A 63 3.46 29.89 13.36
C MET A 63 3.74 31.24 12.70
N GLY A 64 3.17 32.31 13.27
CA GLY A 64 3.17 33.63 12.62
C GLY A 64 2.47 33.55 11.26
N ASN A 65 3.17 33.94 10.19
CA ASN A 65 2.66 33.86 8.82
C ASN A 65 2.92 32.50 8.15
N ALA A 66 3.64 31.59 8.80
CA ALA A 66 3.94 30.28 8.24
C ALA A 66 2.83 29.28 8.57
N MET A 67 2.19 28.75 7.53
CA MET A 67 1.24 27.65 7.65
C MET A 67 1.94 26.33 7.29
N ILE A 68 1.99 25.40 8.23
CA ILE A 68 2.77 24.17 8.16
C ILE A 68 1.83 22.96 8.13
N CYS A 69 2.12 22.00 7.25
CA CYS A 69 1.37 20.76 7.16
C CYS A 69 1.41 19.99 8.51
N PRO A 70 0.29 19.40 8.97
CA PRO A 70 0.28 18.65 10.21
C PRO A 70 1.03 17.31 10.09
N SER A 71 1.05 16.72 8.89
CA SER A 71 1.61 15.39 8.63
C SER A 71 2.99 15.39 7.99
N CYS A 72 3.54 16.55 7.61
CA CYS A 72 4.91 16.65 7.10
C CYS A 72 5.52 18.02 7.44
N PRO A 73 6.85 18.19 7.46
CA PRO A 73 7.49 19.44 7.88
C PRO A 73 7.42 20.57 6.83
N ARG A 74 6.67 20.40 5.73
CA ARG A 74 6.62 21.39 4.64
C ARG A 74 5.55 22.46 4.89
N CYS A 75 5.90 23.70 4.60
CA CYS A 75 4.98 24.83 4.57
C CYS A 75 4.11 24.80 3.31
N PHE A 76 2.91 25.38 3.40
CA PHE A 76 2.08 25.60 2.22
C PHE A 76 2.61 26.80 1.41
N LYS A 77 2.62 26.65 0.08
CA LYS A 77 2.97 27.74 -0.83
C LYS A 77 1.74 28.57 -1.24
N SER A 78 0.55 27.96 -1.19
CA SER A 78 -0.73 28.60 -1.48
C SER A 78 -1.45 28.99 -0.20
N ALA A 79 -2.28 30.03 -0.26
CA ALA A 79 -3.26 30.30 0.78
C ALA A 79 -4.27 29.14 0.80
N SER A 80 -4.44 28.52 1.97
CA SER A 80 -5.49 27.53 2.26
C SER A 80 -5.69 26.37 1.25
N PRO A 81 -4.68 25.53 0.94
CA PRO A 81 -4.88 24.37 0.08
C PRO A 81 -5.77 23.29 0.74
N THR A 82 -6.66 22.67 -0.05
CA THR A 82 -7.48 21.52 0.40
C THR A 82 -6.62 20.31 0.76
N TYR A 83 -5.52 20.08 0.03
CA TYR A 83 -4.56 19.01 0.28
C TYR A 83 -3.14 19.54 0.31
N CYS A 84 -2.29 18.99 1.18
CA CYS A 84 -0.86 19.32 1.20
C CYS A 84 -0.19 18.90 -0.12
N PRO A 85 0.42 19.82 -0.88
CA PRO A 85 1.04 19.49 -2.17
C PRO A 85 2.25 18.55 -2.05
N SER A 86 2.80 18.39 -0.85
CA SER A 86 4.00 17.60 -0.61
C SER A 86 3.71 16.17 -0.16
N CYS A 87 2.60 15.92 0.55
CA CYS A 87 2.33 14.61 1.13
C CYS A 87 0.89 14.11 0.93
N GLY A 88 0.01 14.93 0.37
CA GLY A 88 -1.40 14.58 0.08
C GLY A 88 -2.35 14.65 1.28
N GLN A 89 -1.90 15.11 2.45
CA GLN A 89 -2.75 15.26 3.64
C GLN A 89 -3.89 16.27 3.39
N MET A 90 -5.14 15.87 3.61
CA MET A 90 -6.29 16.76 3.61
C MET A 90 -6.20 17.75 4.77
N ILE A 91 -6.42 19.03 4.50
CA ILE A 91 -6.28 20.10 5.48
C ILE A 91 -7.66 20.59 5.92
N ASP A 92 -7.86 20.62 7.23
CA ASP A 92 -9.03 21.27 7.83
C ASP A 92 -8.68 22.73 8.13
N TRP A 93 -9.30 23.66 7.40
CA TRP A 93 -9.17 25.10 7.64
C TRP A 93 -10.22 25.62 8.63
N GLY A 94 -11.13 24.75 9.11
CA GLY A 94 -12.19 25.14 10.03
C GLY A 94 -13.18 26.10 9.39
N ASN A 95 -13.77 25.71 8.24
CA ASN A 95 -14.92 26.45 7.74
C ASN A 95 -16.00 26.47 8.84
N GLU A 96 -16.30 27.67 9.32
CA GLU A 96 -17.51 27.95 10.10
C GLU A 96 -18.72 27.55 9.23
N GLU A 97 -19.55 26.67 9.77
CA GLU A 97 -20.98 26.63 9.44
C GLU A 97 -21.73 27.47 10.47
#